data_AF-A0AAW3EAP4-F1
#
_entry.id   AF-A0AAW3EAP4-F1
#
_cell.length_a   1.000
_cell.length_b   1.000
_cell.length_c   1.000
_cell.angle_alpha   90.00
_cell.angle_beta   90.00
_cell.angle_gamma   90.00
#
_symmetry.space_group_name_H-M   'P 1'
#
loop_
_entity.id
_entity.type
_entity.pdbx_description
1 polymer ?
#
loop_
_entity_poly.entity_id
_entity_poly.type
_entity_poly.pdbx_seq_one_letter_code
_entity_poly.pdbx_strand_id
1 'polypeptide(L)'
;MERIVIPANNVHTRTTPFWTKETAPASIWQRHLDAGTRQAVYPRMCVMQGTIRYYGYADETNSEPVETLTIEAGQFGVFPAEKWHRIEALSDDT
;
A
#
# COMPACT_ATOMS: atom_id res chain seq x y z
N MET A 1 11.18 -1.34 -6.51
CA MET A 1 10.50 -2.54 -5.99
C MET A 1 10.16 -3.45 -7.15
N GLU A 2 10.40 -4.76 -7.04
CA GLU A 2 9.97 -5.72 -8.07
C GLU A 2 8.44 -5.86 -8.08
N ARG A 3 7.85 -6.07 -9.27
CA ARG A 3 6.40 -6.20 -9.43
C ARG A 3 5.93 -7.54 -8.89
N ILE A 4 5.07 -7.51 -7.88
CA ILE A 4 4.41 -8.72 -7.35
C ILE A 4 3.21 -9.07 -8.21
N VAL A 5 3.14 -10.33 -8.66
CA VAL A 5 1.97 -10.90 -9.34
C VAL A 5 1.18 -11.71 -8.32
N ILE A 6 -0.09 -11.33 -8.10
CA ILE A 6 -0.99 -12.11 -7.25
C ILE A 6 -1.30 -13.44 -7.98
N PRO A 7 -1.10 -14.61 -7.34
CA PRO A 7 -1.41 -15.89 -7.97
C PRO A 7 -2.87 -15.98 -8.42
N ALA A 8 -3.12 -16.61 -9.56
CA ALA A 8 -4.44 -16.63 -10.20
C ALA A 8 -5.52 -17.38 -9.39
N ASN A 9 -5.12 -18.24 -8.45
CA ASN A 9 -6.02 -18.97 -7.57
C ASN A 9 -6.39 -18.20 -6.28
N ASN A 10 -5.82 -17.00 -6.06
CA ASN A 10 -6.24 -16.16 -4.95
C ASN A 10 -7.66 -15.66 -5.15
N VAL A 11 -8.42 -15.59 -4.06
CA VAL A 11 -9.78 -15.05 -4.04
C VAL A 11 -9.81 -13.66 -3.42
N HIS A 12 -10.68 -12.80 -3.93
CA HIS A 12 -10.92 -11.48 -3.34
C HIS A 12 -11.74 -11.62 -2.06
N THR A 13 -11.23 -11.11 -0.94
CA THR A 13 -11.85 -11.28 0.38
C THR A 13 -12.48 -10.00 0.94
N ARG A 14 -11.90 -8.83 0.66
CA ARG A 14 -12.34 -7.54 1.20
C ARG A 14 -11.86 -6.40 0.29
N THR A 15 -12.64 -5.34 0.23
CA THR A 15 -12.23 -4.05 -0.35
C THR A 15 -12.52 -2.92 0.64
N THR A 16 -11.76 -1.84 0.54
CA THR A 16 -12.01 -0.59 1.28
C THR A 16 -12.92 0.32 0.43
N PRO A 17 -13.60 1.30 1.02
CA PRO A 17 -14.13 2.39 0.21
C PRO A 17 -12.98 3.19 -0.42
N PHE A 18 -13.33 4.14 -1.30
CA PHE A 18 -12.37 5.17 -1.69
C PHE A 18 -12.00 6.02 -0.47
N TRP A 19 -10.72 6.35 -0.41
CA TRP A 19 -10.15 7.20 0.62
C TRP A 19 -9.45 8.39 -0.03
N THR A 20 -9.53 9.51 0.67
CA THR A 20 -8.77 10.73 0.45
C THR A 20 -7.83 10.94 1.65
N LYS A 21 -7.01 11.98 1.61
CA LYS A 21 -6.18 12.41 2.77
C LYS A 21 -6.99 12.54 4.07
N GLU A 22 -8.25 12.98 4.00
CA GLU A 22 -9.11 13.25 5.15
C GLU A 22 -9.88 12.01 5.64
N THR A 23 -10.18 11.08 4.75
CA THR A 23 -11.11 9.96 5.04
C THR A 23 -10.41 8.63 5.27
N ALA A 24 -9.14 8.51 4.88
CA ALA A 24 -8.37 7.31 5.15
C ALA A 24 -8.12 7.13 6.67
N PRO A 25 -8.01 5.89 7.16
CA PRO A 25 -7.54 5.63 8.51
C PRO A 25 -6.15 6.26 8.71
N ALA A 26 -5.99 7.06 9.78
CA ALA A 26 -4.76 7.80 10.03
C ALA A 26 -3.49 6.92 10.07
N SER A 27 -3.65 5.65 10.46
CA SER A 27 -2.56 4.67 10.51
C SER A 27 -1.93 4.38 9.15
N ILE A 28 -2.66 4.54 8.04
CA ILE A 28 -2.13 4.21 6.69
C ILE A 28 -0.99 5.14 6.27
N TRP A 29 -1.00 6.36 6.80
CA TRP A 29 0.02 7.39 6.57
C TRP A 29 1.27 7.20 7.43
N GLN A 30 1.16 6.36 8.47
CA GLN A 30 2.25 6.02 9.38
C GLN A 30 2.81 4.64 9.05
N ARG A 31 4.01 4.32 9.54
CA ARG A 31 4.58 2.98 9.34
C ARG A 31 3.74 1.95 10.09
N HIS A 32 3.31 0.91 9.39
CA HIS A 32 2.48 -0.15 9.95
C HIS A 32 2.71 -1.49 9.23
N LEU A 33 2.19 -2.55 9.86
CA LEU A 33 1.80 -3.77 9.18
C LEU A 33 0.29 -3.71 8.92
N ASP A 34 -0.14 -4.19 7.76
CA ASP A 34 -1.57 -4.29 7.48
C ASP A 34 -2.24 -5.22 8.49
N ALA A 35 -3.21 -4.68 9.24
CA ALA A 35 -3.97 -5.46 10.21
C ALA A 35 -4.75 -6.57 9.49
N GLY A 36 -4.28 -7.81 9.62
CA GLY A 36 -4.85 -8.97 8.96
C GLY A 36 -4.12 -9.43 7.69
N THR A 37 -3.00 -8.81 7.28
CA THR A 37 -2.07 -9.50 6.37
C THR A 37 -1.42 -10.64 7.12
N ARG A 38 -1.97 -11.83 6.91
CA ARG A 38 -1.34 -13.10 7.22
C ARG A 38 -0.53 -13.50 5.99
N GLN A 39 0.30 -14.54 6.11
CA GLN A 39 0.82 -15.23 4.92
C GLN A 39 -0.27 -15.42 3.84
N ALA A 40 0.11 -15.13 2.59
CA ALA A 40 -0.74 -15.22 1.39
C ALA A 40 -1.90 -14.20 1.26
N VAL A 41 -1.95 -13.15 2.09
CA VAL A 41 -2.81 -11.99 1.85
C VAL A 41 -2.02 -10.91 1.09
N TYR A 42 -2.49 -10.55 -0.10
CA TYR A 42 -1.84 -9.57 -0.97
C TYR A 42 -2.70 -8.30 -1.08
N PRO A 43 -2.34 -7.21 -0.40
CA PRO A 43 -2.96 -5.91 -0.63
C PRO A 43 -2.71 -5.44 -2.06
N ARG A 44 -3.77 -4.97 -2.73
CA ARG A 44 -3.68 -4.30 -4.02
C ARG A 44 -4.27 -2.90 -3.90
N MET A 45 -3.41 -1.88 -4.00
CA MET A 45 -3.79 -0.49 -3.91
C MET A 45 -3.93 0.10 -5.31
N CYS A 46 -5.16 0.50 -5.68
CA CYS A 46 -5.45 1.18 -6.93
C CYS A 46 -5.58 2.68 -6.68
N VAL A 47 -4.93 3.50 -7.52
CA VAL A 47 -5.03 4.97 -7.44
C VAL A 47 -6.01 5.43 -8.51
N MET A 48 -7.10 6.06 -8.08
CA MET A 48 -8.14 6.55 -9.00
C MET A 48 -7.88 7.97 -9.47
N GLN A 49 -7.30 8.81 -8.61
CA GLN A 49 -6.93 10.19 -8.88
C GLN A 49 -5.63 10.51 -8.12
N GLY A 50 -4.89 11.51 -8.60
CA GLY A 50 -3.67 11.95 -7.95
C GLY A 50 -2.54 10.93 -8.04
N THR A 51 -1.72 10.83 -6.99
CA THR A 51 -0.57 9.93 -6.97
C THR A 51 -0.22 9.52 -5.55
N ILE A 52 -0.03 8.21 -5.34
CA ILE A 52 0.44 7.65 -4.08
C ILE A 52 1.90 7.23 -4.21
N ARG A 53 2.69 7.46 -3.16
CA ARG A 53 3.98 6.80 -2.96
C ARG A 53 3.91 5.80 -1.82
N TYR A 54 4.31 4.57 -2.13
CA TYR A 54 4.57 3.52 -1.16
C TYR A 54 6.03 3.60 -0.68
N TYR A 55 6.23 3.39 0.62
CA TYR A 55 7.54 3.26 1.25
C TYR A 55 7.58 1.96 2.05
N GLY A 56 8.42 1.01 1.61
CA GLY A 56 8.66 -0.25 2.30
C GLY A 56 9.92 -0.18 3.15
N TYR A 57 9.86 -0.73 4.36
CA TYR A 57 10.95 -0.73 5.33
C TYR A 57 11.46 -2.15 5.55
N ALA A 58 12.70 -2.27 6.03
CA ALA A 58 13.26 -3.57 6.42
C ALA A 58 12.54 -4.13 7.66
N ASP A 59 12.18 -3.25 8.60
CA ASP A 59 11.51 -3.58 9.85
C ASP A 59 10.78 -2.35 10.44
N GLU A 60 10.34 -2.46 11.68
CA GLU A 60 9.61 -1.43 12.42
C GLU A 60 10.46 -0.19 12.71
N THR A 61 11.77 -0.32 12.90
CA THR A 61 12.61 0.72 13.55
C THR A 61 13.58 1.41 12.60
N ASN A 62 13.96 0.78 11.49
CA ASN A 62 14.85 1.36 10.49
C ASN A 62 14.33 2.71 9.98
N SER A 63 15.14 3.77 10.00
CA SER A 63 14.67 5.12 9.65
C SER A 63 14.31 5.25 8.17
N GLU A 64 15.14 4.68 7.30
CA GLU A 64 15.02 4.84 5.86
C GLU A 64 14.23 3.71 5.18
N PRO A 65 13.41 4.04 4.16
CA PRO A 65 12.77 3.03 3.33
C PRO A 65 13.81 2.32 2.46
N VAL A 66 13.69 0.99 2.36
CA VAL A 66 14.55 0.16 1.49
C VAL A 66 13.96 0.02 0.09
N GLU A 67 12.66 0.28 -0.05
CA GLU A 67 11.92 0.18 -1.31
C GLU A 67 10.90 1.31 -1.43
N THR A 68 10.75 1.83 -2.64
CA THR A 68 9.68 2.76 -2.98
C THR A 68 8.97 2.33 -4.26
N LEU A 69 7.71 2.74 -4.38
CA LEU A 69 6.88 2.59 -5.58
C LEU A 69 5.97 3.80 -5.68
N THR A 70 6.03 4.50 -6.81
CA THR A 70 5.05 5.55 -7.17
C THR A 70 3.93 4.92 -7.98
N ILE A 71 2.69 5.22 -7.62
CA ILE A 71 1.47 4.69 -8.25
C ILE A 71 0.63 5.89 -8.70
N GLU A 72 0.52 6.06 -10.01
CA GLU A 72 -0.23 7.16 -10.62
C GLU A 72 -1.71 6.77 -10.84
N ALA A 73 -2.56 7.76 -11.11
CA ALA A 73 -3.96 7.53 -11.46
C ALA A 73 -4.11 6.50 -12.60
N GLY A 74 -5.00 5.54 -12.43
CA GLY A 74 -5.22 4.43 -13.35
C GLY A 74 -4.25 3.24 -13.16
N GLN A 75 -3.29 3.35 -12.24
CA GLN A 75 -2.37 2.27 -11.89
C GLN A 75 -2.71 1.61 -10.56
N PHE A 76 -2.05 0.49 -10.28
CA PHE A 76 -2.10 -0.17 -8.99
C PHE A 76 -0.74 -0.74 -8.57
N GLY A 77 -0.52 -0.79 -7.26
CA GLY A 77 0.57 -1.51 -6.61
C GLY A 77 0.06 -2.76 -5.89
N VAL A 78 0.88 -3.81 -5.87
CA VAL A 78 0.65 -4.99 -5.03
C VAL A 78 1.74 -5.02 -3.97
N PHE A 79 1.34 -5.10 -2.70
CA PHE A 79 2.27 -5.04 -1.57
C PHE A 79 2.56 -6.46 -1.03
N PRO A 80 3.79 -6.73 -0.57
CA PRO A 80 4.13 -8.00 0.02
C PRO A 80 3.43 -8.16 1.38
N ALA A 81 3.03 -9.40 1.67
CA ALA A 81 2.50 -9.75 2.98
C ALA A 81 3.55 -9.47 4.07
N GLU A 82 3.09 -9.06 5.25
CA GLU A 82 3.92 -8.95 6.46
C GLU A 82 5.12 -7.98 6.33
N LYS A 83 5.03 -6.99 5.42
CA LYS A 83 6.06 -5.96 5.25
C LYS A 83 5.66 -4.64 5.90
N TRP A 84 6.58 -4.09 6.71
CA TRP A 84 6.45 -2.76 7.28
C TRP A 84 6.44 -1.71 6.18
N HIS A 85 5.41 -0.87 6.17
CA HIS A 85 5.29 0.16 5.15
C HIS A 85 4.44 1.34 5.59
N ARG A 86 4.48 2.42 4.82
CA ARG A 86 3.50 3.51 4.84
C ARG A 86 3.22 3.97 3.43
N ILE A 87 2.14 4.72 3.25
CA ILE A 87 1.90 5.46 2.01
C ILE A 87 1.90 6.96 2.24
N GLU A 88 2.03 7.70 1.16
CA GLU A 88 1.95 9.15 1.12
C GLU A 88 1.21 9.58 -0.13
N ALA A 89 0.21 10.44 0.04
CA ALA A 89 -0.45 11.12 -1.08
C ALA A 89 0.39 12.32 -1.52
N LEU A 90 0.87 12.27 -2.76
CA LEU A 90 1.78 13.26 -3.33
C LEU A 90 1.07 14.49 -3.91
N SER A 91 -0.24 14.42 -4.09
CA SER A 91 -1.09 15.54 -4.48
C SER A 91 -2.29 15.66 -3.54
N ASP A 92 -2.86 16.85 -3.43
CA ASP A 92 -4.01 17.12 -2.54
C ASP A 92 -5.32 16.54 -3.06
N ASP A 93 -5.39 16.23 -4.35
CA ASP A 93 -6.54 15.62 -5.00
C ASP A 93 -6.47 14.08 -5.06
N THR A 94 -5.52 13.48 -4.33
CA THR A 94 -5.38 12.02 -4.19
C THR A 94 -6.43 11.43 -3.26
#